data_AF-A0A9C9GCI5-F1
#
_entry.id   AF-A0A9C9GCI5-F1
#
_cell.length_a   1.000
_cell.length_b   1.000
_cell.length_c   1.000
_cell.angle_alpha   90.00
_cell.angle_beta   90.00
_cell.angle_gamma   90.00
#
_symmetry.space_group_name_H-M   'P 1'
#
loop_
_entity.id
_entity.type
_entity.pdbx_description
1 polymer ?
#
loop_
_entity_poly.entity_id
_entity_poly.type
_entity_poly.pdbx_seq_one_letter_code
_entity_poly.pdbx_strand_id
1 'polypeptide(L)'
;MLTAAVTAFITMFVAEMGDKSQLISLTMASCYPPLQVLTGAMVALAVVLGLAVVVGDFIVSAVPYNLIALIAGLAFIIMGVYNYRSSDK
;
A
#
# COMPACT_ATOMS: atom_id res chain seq x y z
N MET A 1 7.56 21.71 -1.82
CA MET A 1 7.47 20.82 -0.64
C MET A 1 6.01 20.51 -0.29
N LEU A 2 5.18 21.51 0.00
CA LEU A 2 3.74 21.30 0.26
C LEU A 2 3.00 20.59 -0.89
N THR A 3 3.25 21.00 -2.14
CA THR A 3 2.61 20.37 -3.32
C THR A 3 2.92 18.88 -3.44
N ALA A 4 4.18 18.49 -3.24
CA ALA A 4 4.59 17.08 -3.30
C ALA A 4 3.93 16.25 -2.20
N ALA A 5 3.83 16.79 -0.98
CA ALA A 5 3.14 16.13 0.12
C ALA A 5 1.64 15.95 -0.17
N VAL A 6 0.98 16.97 -0.70
CA VAL A 6 -0.45 16.91 -1.07
C VAL A 6 -0.68 15.92 -2.21
N THR A 7 0.17 15.93 -3.26
CA THR A 7 0.06 14.97 -4.37
C THR A 7 0.27 13.55 -3.88
N ALA A 8 1.33 13.28 -3.12
CA ALA A 8 1.59 11.95 -2.57
C ALA A 8 0.44 11.46 -1.68
N PHE A 9 -0.08 12.33 -0.80
CA PHE A 9 -1.22 12.01 0.04
C PHE A 9 -2.47 11.66 -0.78
N ILE A 10 -2.86 12.51 -1.73
CA ILE A 10 -4.06 12.28 -2.53
C ILE A 10 -3.91 11.01 -3.39
N THR A 11 -2.77 10.83 -4.04
CA THR A 11 -2.53 9.65 -4.88
C THR A 11 -2.56 8.36 -4.06
N MET A 12 -1.89 8.31 -2.91
CA MET A 12 -1.93 7.13 -2.04
C MET A 12 -3.30 6.92 -1.41
N PHE A 13 -3.96 8.00 -0.98
CA PHE A 13 -5.31 7.91 -0.43
C PHE A 13 -6.26 7.27 -1.45
N VAL A 14 -6.29 7.78 -2.68
CA VAL A 14 -7.14 7.24 -3.75
C VAL A 14 -6.74 5.81 -4.12
N ALA A 15 -5.44 5.49 -4.17
CA ALA A 15 -4.95 4.15 -4.49
C ALA A 15 -5.34 3.10 -3.44
N GLU A 16 -5.41 3.50 -2.16
CA GLU A 16 -5.68 2.60 -1.03
C GLU A 16 -7.16 2.59 -0.61
N MET A 17 -8.00 3.49 -1.14
CA MET A 17 -9.44 3.56 -0.79
C MET A 17 -10.16 2.25 -1.13
N GLY A 18 -10.77 1.62 -0.12
CA GLY A 18 -11.53 0.40 -0.26
C GLY A 18 -10.71 -0.89 -0.25
N ASP A 19 -9.43 -0.83 0.12
CA ASP A 19 -8.59 -2.03 0.23
C ASP A 19 -9.02 -2.95 1.39
N LYS A 20 -8.62 -4.22 1.29
CA LYS A 20 -8.84 -5.28 2.28
C LYS A 20 -8.38 -4.87 3.68
N SER A 21 -7.29 -4.12 3.80
CA SER A 21 -6.80 -3.61 5.09
C SER A 21 -7.83 -2.69 5.80
N GLN A 22 -8.59 -1.92 5.03
CA GLN A 22 -9.66 -1.05 5.56
C GLN A 22 -10.88 -1.85 5.99
N LEU A 23 -11.26 -2.89 5.26
CA LEU A 23 -12.32 -3.82 5.66
C LEU A 23 -11.96 -4.58 6.94
N ILE A 24 -10.71 -5.01 7.09
CA ILE A 24 -10.21 -5.63 8.33
C ILE A 24 -10.28 -4.63 9.49
N SER A 25 -9.85 -3.39 9.27
CA SER A 25 -9.93 -2.35 10.31
C SER A 25 -11.38 -2.04 10.71
N LEU A 26 -12.29 -2.00 9.75
CA LEU A 26 -13.72 -1.78 9.99
C LEU A 26 -14.35 -2.94 10.78
N THR A 27 -14.06 -4.18 10.41
CA THR A 27 -14.57 -5.36 11.14
C THR A 27 -13.99 -5.45 12.55
N MET A 28 -12.71 -5.12 12.74
CA MET A 28 -12.09 -5.03 14.06
C MET A 28 -12.73 -3.93 14.92
N ALA A 29 -13.08 -2.78 14.34
CA ALA A 29 -13.78 -1.70 15.04
C ALA A 29 -15.19 -2.11 15.53
N SER A 30 -15.80 -3.13 14.92
CA SER A 30 -17.06 -3.72 15.39
C SER A 30 -16.88 -4.67 16.58
N CYS A 31 -15.68 -5.22 16.77
CA CYS A 31 -15.38 -6.20 17.83
C CYS A 31 -14.61 -5.59 19.02
N TYR A 32 -13.89 -4.50 18.81
CA TYR A 32 -12.99 -3.87 19.79
C TYR A 32 -13.26 -2.37 19.91
N PRO A 33 -12.78 -1.70 20.99
CA PRO A 33 -12.95 -0.26 21.14
C PRO A 33 -12.39 0.51 19.93
N PRO A 34 -13.18 1.38 19.28
CA PRO A 34 -12.83 1.96 17.98
C PRO A 34 -11.56 2.83 18.05
N LEU A 35 -11.33 3.49 19.18
CA LEU A 35 -10.10 4.27 19.41
C LEU A 35 -8.85 3.38 19.44
N GLN A 36 -8.92 2.18 20.01
CA GLN A 36 -7.79 1.26 20.07
C GLN A 36 -7.48 0.67 18.69
N VAL A 37 -8.53 0.34 17.92
CA VAL A 37 -8.38 -0.14 16.55
C VAL A 37 -7.81 0.96 15.66
N LEU A 38 -8.29 2.19 15.79
CA LEU A 38 -7.79 3.34 15.04
C LEU A 38 -6.30 3.59 15.31
N THR A 39 -5.88 3.63 16.59
CA THR A 39 -4.47 3.85 16.91
C THR A 39 -3.60 2.69 16.43
N GLY A 40 -4.05 1.45 16.59
CA GLY A 40 -3.35 0.27 16.06
C GLY A 40 -3.18 0.32 14.54
N ALA A 41 -4.25 0.64 13.81
CA ALA A 41 -4.23 0.77 12.35
C ALA A 41 -3.31 1.92 11.89
N MET A 42 -3.34 3.07 12.58
CA MET A 42 -2.46 4.20 12.28
C MET A 42 -0.98 3.86 12.51
N VAL A 43 -0.66 3.17 13.60
CA VAL A 43 0.72 2.72 13.88
C VAL A 43 1.18 1.72 12.83
N ALA A 44 0.34 0.74 12.49
CA ALA A 44 0.66 -0.23 11.44
C ALA A 44 0.92 0.46 10.09
N LEU A 45 0.06 1.41 9.71
CA LEU A 45 0.22 2.19 8.47
C LEU A 45 1.53 3.00 8.48
N ALA A 46 1.82 3.69 9.58
CA ALA A 46 3.06 4.48 9.72
C ALA A 46 4.30 3.60 9.59
N VAL A 47 4.30 2.41 10.20
CA VAL A 47 5.41 1.44 10.10
C VAL A 47 5.58 0.95 8.67
N VAL A 48 4.50 0.55 8.00
CA VAL A 48 4.56 0.03 6.63
C VAL A 48 5.04 1.11 5.66
N LEU A 49 4.51 2.33 5.73
CA LEU A 49 4.93 3.45 4.89
C LEU A 49 6.38 3.85 5.18
N GLY A 50 6.78 3.90 6.45
CA GLY A 50 8.15 4.21 6.85
C GLY A 50 9.15 3.19 6.29
N LEU A 51 8.84 1.89 6.40
CA LEU A 51 9.64 0.84 5.82
C LEU A 51 9.69 0.93 4.29
N ALA A 52 8.57 1.22 3.63
CA ALA A 52 8.52 1.37 2.17
C ALA A 52 9.43 2.49 1.67
N VAL A 53 9.48 3.63 2.38
CA VAL A 53 10.37 4.75 2.03
C VAL A 53 11.83 4.38 2.25
N VAL A 54 12.18 3.80 3.41
CA VAL A 54 13.57 3.42 3.73
C VAL A 54 14.11 2.37 2.75
N VAL A 55 13.32 1.32 2.49
CA VAL A 55 13.71 0.26 1.58
C VAL A 55 13.70 0.75 0.14
N GLY A 56 12.72 1.57 -0.24
CA GLY A 56 12.62 2.15 -1.59
C GLY A 56 13.83 3.01 -1.93
N ASP A 57 14.26 3.88 -1.01
CA ASP A 57 15.45 4.72 -1.19
C ASP A 57 16.71 3.87 -1.42
N PHE A 58 16.90 2.82 -0.61
CA PHE A 58 18.02 1.89 -0.77
C PHE A 58 18.01 1.20 -2.13
N ILE A 59 16.86 0.69 -2.57
CA ILE A 59 16.72 -0.01 -3.86
C ILE A 59 17.01 0.93 -5.04
N VAL A 60 16.47 2.16 -5.02
CA VAL A 60 16.66 3.12 -6.11
C VAL A 60 18.14 3.56 -6.21
N SER A 61 18.87 3.59 -5.10
CA SER A 61 20.30 3.89 -5.10
C SER A 61 21.17 2.78 -5.72
N ALA A 62 20.71 1.52 -5.68
CA ALA A 62 21.49 0.35 -6.09
C ALA A 62 21.09 -0.19 -7.48
N VAL A 63 19.87 0.08 -7.95
CA VAL A 63 19.28 -0.56 -9.15
C VAL A 63 18.85 0.49 -10.17
N PRO A 64 19.14 0.30 -11.47
CA PRO A 64 18.69 1.23 -12.51
C PRO A 64 17.16 1.25 -12.60
N TYR A 65 16.60 2.46 -12.71
CA TYR A 65 15.14 2.71 -12.75
C TYR A 65 14.40 1.87 -13.80
N ASN A 66 15.00 1.69 -14.98
CA ASN A 66 14.40 0.90 -16.07
C ASN A 66 14.12 -0.55 -15.66
N LEU A 67 14.98 -1.14 -14.83
CA LEU A 67 14.81 -2.50 -14.35
C LEU A 67 13.70 -2.58 -13.29
N ILE A 68 13.63 -1.57 -12.41
CA ILE A 68 12.56 -1.43 -11.41
C ILE A 68 11.20 -1.35 -12.12
N ALA A 69 11.09 -0.50 -13.15
CA ALA A 69 9.87 -0.34 -13.94
C ALA A 69 9.45 -1.63 -14.67
N LEU A 70 10.42 -2.36 -15.25
CA LEU A 70 10.16 -3.64 -15.90
C LEU A 70 9.63 -4.68 -14.91
N ILE A 71 10.28 -4.82 -13.75
CA ILE A 71 9.89 -5.78 -12.71
C ILE A 71 8.50 -5.43 -12.17
N ALA A 72 8.23 -4.16 -11.88
CA ALA A 72 6.93 -3.70 -11.42
C ALA A 72 5.82 -3.98 -12.45
N GLY A 73 6.08 -3.72 -13.74
CA GLY A 73 5.13 -4.03 -14.82
C GLY A 73 4.83 -5.53 -14.94
N LEU A 74 5.87 -6.37 -14.89
CA LEU A 74 5.70 -7.83 -14.90
C LEU A 74 4.92 -8.33 -13.68
N ALA A 75 5.22 -7.80 -12.49
CA ALA A 75 4.48 -8.14 -11.27
C ALA A 75 3.00 -7.76 -11.39
N PHE A 76 2.69 -6.61 -11.99
CA PHE A 76 1.30 -6.17 -12.22
C PHE A 76 0.56 -7.10 -13.19
N ILE A 77 1.20 -7.53 -14.28
CA ILE A 77 0.63 -8.50 -15.23
C ILE A 77 0.37 -9.84 -14.55
N ILE A 78 1.36 -10.36 -13.80
CA ILE A 78 1.25 -11.64 -13.08
C ILE A 78 0.08 -11.58 -12.09
N MET A 79 0.00 -10.51 -11.29
CA MET A 79 -1.09 -10.31 -10.33
C MET A 79 -2.45 -10.18 -11.03
N GLY A 80 -2.51 -9.48 -12.16
CA GLY A 80 -3.73 -9.36 -12.97
C GLY A 80 -4.21 -10.71 -13.50
N VAL A 81 -3.31 -11.52 -14.07
CA VAL A 81 -3.62 -12.87 -14.55
C VAL A 81 -4.03 -13.79 -13.40
N TYR A 82 -3.33 -13.72 -12.26
CA TYR A 82 -3.66 -14.49 -11.07
C TYR A 82 -5.06 -14.15 -10.54
N ASN A 83 -5.37 -12.86 -10.41
CA ASN A 83 -6.68 -12.41 -9.93
C ASN A 83 -7.81 -12.79 -10.91
N TYR A 84 -7.57 -12.67 -12.22
CA TYR A 84 -8.53 -13.12 -13.24
C TYR A 84 -8.85 -14.61 -13.12
N ARG A 85 -7.84 -15.46 -12.94
CA ARG A 85 -8.03 -16.92 -12.76
C ARG A 85 -8.66 -17.27 -11.41
N SER A 86 -8.48 -16.44 -10.39
CA SER A 86 -9.08 -16.66 -9.07
C SER A 86 -10.55 -16.30 -9.02
N SER A 87 -11.05 -15.48 -9.95
CA SER A 87 -12.47 -15.12 -10.02
C SER A 87 -13.35 -16.22 -10.63
N ASP A 88 -12.75 -17.28 -11.16
CA ASP A 88 -13.41 -18.42 -11.82
C ASP A 88 -13.51 -19.67 -10.91
N LYS A 89 -13.20 -19.50 -9.61
CA LYS A 89 -13.37 -20.50 -8.54
C LYS A 89 -14.23 -19.92 -7.43
#